data_AF-A0A7U3UT76-F1
#
_entry.id   AF-A0A7U3UT76-F1
#
_cell.length_a   1.000
_cell.length_b   1.000
_cell.length_c   1.000
_cell.angle_alpha   90.00
_cell.angle_beta   90.00
_cell.angle_gamma   90.00
#
_symmetry.space_group_name_H-M   'P 1'
#
loop_
_entity.id
_entity.type
_entity.pdbx_description
1 polymer ?
#
loop_
_entity_poly.entity_id
_entity_poly.type
_entity_poly.pdbx_seq_one_letter_code
_entity_poly.pdbx_strand_id
1 'polypeptide(L)' 'MRIIPAWLTGGNDRQLATTQYAGRESASDTAAAKRQAKQRKQRAKSVTAAARAGQAWEDQDRLRERYRR' A
#
# COMPACT_ATOMS: atom_id res chain seq x y z
N MET A 1 -21.30 -3.26 -49.70
CA MET A 1 -21.04 -2.28 -48.61
C MET A 1 -21.41 -2.93 -47.29
N ARG A 2 -20.47 -3.02 -46.34
CA ARG A 2 -20.70 -3.60 -45.00
C ARG A 2 -20.92 -2.44 -44.03
N ILE A 3 -22.12 -2.33 -43.46
CA ILE A 3 -22.44 -1.33 -42.43
C ILE A 3 -21.85 -1.87 -41.12
N ILE A 4 -20.82 -1.21 -40.59
CA ILE A 4 -20.28 -1.55 -39.26
C ILE A 4 -21.15 -0.83 -38.23
N PRO A 5 -21.77 -1.55 -37.28
CA PRO A 5 -22.56 -0.95 -36.22
C PRO A 5 -21.76 0.06 -35.39
N ALA A 6 -22.34 1.22 -35.08
CA ALA A 6 -21.67 2.31 -34.36
C ALA A 6 -21.18 1.94 -32.94
N TRP A 7 -21.68 0.86 -32.35
CA TRP A 7 -21.21 0.35 -31.06
C TRP A 7 -19.89 -0.42 -31.16
N LEU A 8 -19.45 -0.81 -32.37
CA LEU A 8 -18.16 -1.48 -32.62
C LEU A 8 -17.01 -0.51 -32.88
N THR A 9 -17.28 0.79 -33.10
CA THR A 9 -16.25 1.77 -33.44
C THR A 9 -15.58 2.43 -32.23
N GLY A 10 -15.97 2.08 -30.99
CA GLY A 10 -15.19 2.28 -29.75
C GLY A 10 -14.72 3.71 -29.42
N GLY A 11 -15.19 4.72 -30.15
CA GLY A 11 -14.58 6.05 -30.14
C GLY A 11 -14.98 6.94 -28.96
N ASN A 12 -16.13 6.69 -28.32
CA ASN A 12 -16.70 7.59 -27.32
C ASN A 12 -16.55 7.09 -25.87
N ASP A 13 -16.24 5.81 -25.67
CA ASP A 13 -16.24 5.21 -24.32
C ASP A 13 -15.26 5.90 -23.37
N ARG A 14 -14.10 6.34 -23.90
CA ARG A 14 -13.11 7.08 -23.11
C ARG A 14 -13.57 8.47 -22.71
N GLN A 15 -14.28 9.19 -23.59
CA GLN A 15 -14.81 10.52 -23.29
C GLN A 15 -16.00 10.43 -22.33
N LEU A 16 -16.88 9.44 -22.53
CA LEU A 16 -17.97 9.11 -21.61
C LEU A 16 -17.44 8.74 -20.22
N ALA A 17 -16.44 7.86 -20.14
CA ALA A 17 -15.81 7.51 -18.86
C ALA A 17 -15.14 8.73 -18.20
N THR A 18 -14.42 9.55 -18.97
CA THR A 18 -13.79 10.77 -18.44
C THR A 18 -14.84 11.73 -17.88
N THR A 19 -15.97 11.89 -18.55
CA THR A 19 -17.05 12.79 -18.11
C THR A 19 -17.82 12.20 -16.92
N GLN A 20 -18.15 10.91 -16.97
CA GLN A 20 -18.94 10.22 -15.94
C GLN A 20 -18.19 10.07 -14.63
N TYR A 21 -16.88 9.84 -14.70
CA TYR A 21 -16.00 9.68 -13.54
C TYR A 21 -15.15 10.92 -13.26
N ALA A 22 -15.40 12.04 -13.94
CA ALA A 22 -14.75 13.31 -13.65
C ALA A 22 -14.92 13.66 -12.17
N GLY A 23 -13.80 13.96 -11.50
CA GLY A 23 -13.79 14.32 -10.08
C GLY A 23 -14.02 13.16 -9.10
N ARG A 24 -14.13 11.91 -9.59
CA ARG A 24 -14.18 10.72 -8.72
C ARG A 24 -12.79 10.11 -8.58
N GLU A 25 -12.43 9.73 -7.36
CA GLU A 25 -11.20 8.98 -7.11
C GLU A 25 -11.28 7.61 -7.80
N SER A 26 -10.27 7.24 -8.58
CA SER A 26 -10.30 5.95 -9.27
C SER A 26 -10.12 4.81 -8.28
N ALA A 27 -10.57 3.61 -8.65
CA ALA A 27 -10.34 2.41 -7.83
C ALA A 27 -8.83 2.18 -7.56
N SER A 28 -7.98 2.56 -8.52
CA SER A 28 -6.53 2.48 -8.39
C SER A 28 -5.99 3.46 -7.35
N ASP A 29 -6.50 4.70 -7.33
CA ASP A 29 -6.11 5.72 -6.35
C ASP A 29 -6.53 5.32 -4.94
N THR A 30 -7.77 4.84 -4.80
CA THR A 30 -8.27 4.28 -3.52
C THR A 30 -7.40 3.10 -3.06
N ALA A 31 -7.01 2.21 -3.97
CA ALA A 31 -6.14 1.09 -3.65
C ALA A 31 -4.73 1.56 -3.24
N ALA A 32 -4.18 2.57 -3.90
CA ALA A 32 -2.90 3.18 -3.54
C ALA A 32 -2.95 3.80 -2.15
N ALA A 33 -4.00 4.57 -1.83
CA ALA A 33 -4.20 5.14 -0.51
C ALA A 33 -4.26 4.07 0.59
N LYS A 34 -5.00 2.97 0.36
CA LYS A 34 -5.07 1.83 1.29
C LYS A 34 -3.70 1.17 1.49
N ARG A 35 -2.91 0.97 0.43
CA ARG A 35 -1.56 0.41 0.51
C ARG A 35 -0.64 1.31 1.35
N GLN A 36 -0.68 2.62 1.13
CA GLN A 36 0.13 3.58 1.88
C GLN A 36 -0.23 3.58 3.37
N ALA A 37 -1.52 3.61 3.71
CA ALA A 37 -1.99 3.53 5.09
C ALA A 37 -1.53 2.25 5.79
N LYS A 38 -1.64 1.10 5.10
CA LYS A 38 -1.15 -0.20 5.60
C LYS A 38 0.37 -0.16 5.86
N GLN A 39 1.15 0.36 4.92
CA GLN A 39 2.60 0.47 5.08
C GLN A 39 2.99 1.36 6.28
N ARG A 40 2.31 2.50 6.47
CA ARG A 40 2.58 3.38 7.64
C ARG A 40 2.36 2.63 8.96
N LYS A 41 1.24 1.90 9.08
CA LYS A 41 0.95 1.08 10.27
C LYS A 41 1.97 -0.03 10.48
N GLN A 42 2.41 -0.68 9.40
CA GLN A 42 3.44 -1.73 9.48
C GLN A 42 4.79 -1.17 9.92
N ARG A 43 5.22 -0.03 9.36
CA ARG A 43 6.48 0.63 9.75
C ARG A 43 6.50 1.00 11.23
N ALA A 44 5.41 1.56 11.75
CA ALA A 44 5.31 1.87 13.18
C ALA A 44 5.51 0.61 14.04
N LYS A 45 4.84 -0.49 13.68
CA LYS A 45 4.99 -1.77 14.39
C LYS A 45 6.40 -2.35 14.28
N SER A 46 7.02 -2.28 13.10
CA SER A 46 8.37 -2.83 12.90
C SER A 46 9.41 -2.07 13.71
N VAL A 47 9.28 -0.74 13.84
CA VAL A 47 10.16 0.08 14.69
C VAL A 47 10.03 -0.34 16.15
N THR A 48 8.81 -0.46 16.68
CA THR A 48 8.61 -0.92 18.07
C THR A 48 9.16 -2.32 18.29
N ALA A 49 8.97 -3.22 17.32
CA ALA A 49 9.50 -4.59 17.41
C ALA A 49 11.03 -4.61 17.42
N ALA A 50 11.67 -3.82 16.55
CA ALA A 50 13.12 -3.69 16.50
C ALA A 50 13.70 -3.13 17.81
N ALA A 51 13.07 -2.11 18.38
CA ALA A 51 13.48 -1.55 19.68
C ALA A 51 13.42 -2.60 20.80
N ARG A 52 12.33 -3.40 20.85
CA ARG A 52 12.20 -4.49 21.83
C ARG A 52 13.23 -5.59 21.63
N ALA A 53 13.52 -5.94 20.38
CA ALA A 53 14.54 -6.94 20.06
C ALA A 53 15.94 -6.48 20.47
N GLY A 54 16.26 -5.21 20.26
CA GLY A 54 17.51 -4.60 20.72
C GLY A 54 17.63 -4.65 22.25
N GLN A 55 16.59 -4.24 22.97
CA GLN A 55 16.57 -4.30 24.43
C GLN A 55 16.76 -5.72 24.95
N ALA A 56 16.07 -6.70 24.37
CA ALA A 56 16.20 -8.10 24.77
C ALA A 56 17.62 -8.64 24.53
N TRP A 57 18.27 -8.21 23.44
CA TRP A 57 19.66 -8.56 23.17
C TRP A 57 20.60 -7.97 24.23
N GLU A 58 20.44 -6.69 24.57
CA GLU A 58 21.24 -6.03 25.63
C GLU A 58 21.02 -6.66 27.01
N ASP A 59 19.79 -7.07 27.32
CA ASP A 59 19.47 -7.77 28.56
C ASP A 59 20.19 -9.13 28.62
N GLN A 60 20.17 -9.89 27.51
CA GLN A 60 20.90 -11.15 27.43
C GLN A 60 22.40 -10.98 27.53
N ASP A 61 22.96 -9.96 26.89
CA ASP A 61 24.39 -9.66 26.95
C ASP A 61 24.82 -9.30 28.38
N ARG A 62 24.03 -8.46 29.07
CA ARG A 62 24.25 -8.15 30.50
C ARG A 62 24.19 -9.39 31.40
N LEU A 63 23.26 -10.30 31.14
CA LEU A 63 23.19 -11.57 31.89
C LEU A 63 24.45 -12.40 31.65
N ARG A 64 24.88 -12.54 30.39
CA ARG A 64 26.10 -13.28 30.05
C ARG A 64 27.33 -12.71 30.74
N GLU A 65 27.50 -11.38 30.72
CA GLU A 65 28.62 -10.72 31.39
C GLU A 65 28.58 -10.93 32.91
N ARG A 66 27.39 -10.86 33.53
CA ARG A 66 27.22 -11.14 34.96
C ARG A 66 27.57 -12.58 35.35
N TYR A 67 27.26 -13.56 34.51
CA TYR A 67 27.55 -14.98 34.77
C TYR A 67 28.97 -15.40 34.35
N ARG A 68 29.72 -14.52 33.65
CA ARG A 68 31.10 -14.76 33.23
C ARG A 68 32.14 -14.33 34.27
N ARG A 69 31.77 -13.42 35.18
CA ARG A 69 32.55 -13.04 36.37
C ARG A 69 32.22 -13.95 37.54
#